data_AF-A0A7S2VVV9-F1
#
_entry.id   AF-A0A7S2VVV9-F1
#
_cell.length_a   1.000
_cell.length_b   1.000
_cell.length_c   1.000
_cell.angle_alpha   90.00
_cell.angle_beta   90.00
_cell.angle_gamma   90.00
#
_symmetry.space_group_name_H-M   'P 1'
#
loop_
_entity.id
_entity.type
_entity.pdbx_description
1 polymer ?
#
loop_
_entity_poly.entity_id
_entity_poly.type
_entity_poly.pdbx_seq_one_letter_code
_entity_poly.pdbx_strand_id
1 'polypeptide(L)'
;FGENLITNSSRTFHKDGQSQIVQVNALADRPQPSALLEEYQALLLAEKDCMAAIRESEWEISEIIKLRTNQEQNISLETPYYDIVRIKAEESEEEEEDEKESAYDYLSPFLPNLTGMQQLSREQALEVREKCLKALKDRLIERANIIQARLDEESAALAKRQQSFNRDRDQMTAEEEEEYEKAVEESMFRIHILEKRLKRHEEQALHKYYELDHKLRSDTRLASLLQPV
;
A
#
# COMPACT_ATOMS: atom_id res chain seq x y z
N PHE A 1 51.71 6.88 -10.40
CA PHE A 1 51.20 8.08 -11.09
C PHE A 1 52.36 9.07 -11.16
N GLY A 2 53.10 9.09 -12.28
CA GLY A 2 54.26 9.95 -12.44
C GLY A 2 53.90 11.43 -12.37
N GLU A 3 54.49 12.13 -11.41
CA GLU A 3 54.30 13.58 -11.19
C GLU A 3 54.71 14.44 -12.40
N ASN A 4 55.40 13.86 -13.40
CA ASN A 4 55.96 14.58 -14.55
C ASN A 4 55.65 13.98 -15.93
N LEU A 5 54.71 13.03 -16.04
CA LEU A 5 54.40 12.36 -17.32
C LEU A 5 52.92 12.54 -17.69
N ILE A 6 52.61 13.79 -18.00
CA ILE A 6 51.34 14.16 -18.62
C ILE A 6 51.44 13.72 -20.09
N THR A 7 50.65 12.73 -20.50
CA THR A 7 50.62 12.26 -21.90
C THR A 7 49.74 13.13 -22.79
N ASN A 8 48.86 13.94 -22.20
CA ASN A 8 48.02 14.90 -22.90
C ASN A 8 47.68 16.11 -22.02
N SER A 9 47.67 17.31 -22.60
CA SER A 9 47.39 18.52 -21.81
C SER A 9 45.95 18.48 -21.33
N SER A 10 45.72 18.74 -20.04
CA SER A 10 44.37 18.77 -19.46
C SER A 10 44.12 20.07 -18.71
N ARG A 11 42.84 20.47 -18.67
CA ARG A 11 42.35 21.60 -17.89
C ARG A 11 41.13 21.15 -17.11
N THR A 12 41.24 21.18 -15.80
CA THR A 12 40.12 20.90 -14.88
C THR A 12 39.64 22.20 -14.29
N PHE A 13 38.33 22.44 -14.38
CA PHE A 13 37.66 23.61 -13.81
C PHE A 13 36.86 23.17 -12.60
N HIS A 14 37.09 23.81 -11.46
CA HIS A 14 36.34 23.58 -10.24
C HIS A 14 35.27 24.67 -10.06
N LYS A 15 34.20 24.33 -9.33
CA LYS A 15 33.01 25.18 -9.13
C LYS A 15 33.34 26.52 -8.45
N ASP A 16 34.43 26.58 -7.69
CA ASP A 16 34.93 27.78 -6.99
C ASP A 16 35.72 28.73 -7.91
N GLY A 17 35.74 28.48 -9.22
CA GLY A 17 36.40 29.33 -10.23
C GLY A 17 37.91 29.10 -10.37
N GLN A 18 38.51 28.23 -9.55
CA GLN A 18 39.90 27.81 -9.71
C GLN A 18 40.02 26.76 -10.83
N SER A 19 41.01 26.95 -11.71
CA SER A 19 41.33 25.98 -12.76
C SER A 19 42.73 25.45 -12.57
N GLN A 20 42.86 24.12 -12.67
CA GLN A 20 44.15 23.45 -12.68
C GLN A 20 44.49 23.11 -14.12
N ILE A 21 45.59 23.67 -14.61
CA ILE A 21 46.07 23.48 -15.97
C ILE A 21 47.34 22.64 -15.90
N VAL A 22 47.32 21.51 -16.60
CA VAL A 22 48.39 20.52 -16.62
C VAL A 22 48.82 20.38 -18.07
N GLN A 23 49.97 20.95 -18.44
CA GLN A 23 50.48 20.98 -19.82
C GLN A 23 51.68 20.06 -20.02
N VAL A 24 51.70 19.36 -21.15
CA VAL A 24 52.83 18.51 -21.54
C VAL A 24 54.02 19.37 -21.95
N ASN A 25 55.17 19.18 -21.31
CA ASN A 25 56.41 19.82 -21.74
C ASN A 25 57.11 18.96 -22.80
N ALA A 26 56.97 19.34 -24.07
CA ALA A 26 57.52 18.60 -25.21
C ALA A 26 59.06 18.59 -25.31
N LEU A 27 59.75 19.43 -24.54
CA LEU A 27 61.21 19.53 -24.51
C LEU A 27 61.84 18.87 -23.26
N ALA A 28 61.03 18.23 -22.43
CA ALA A 28 61.55 17.52 -21.26
C ALA A 28 62.41 16.33 -21.67
N ASP A 29 63.51 16.11 -20.95
CA ASP A 29 64.40 14.98 -21.21
C ASP A 29 63.66 13.65 -21.02
N ARG A 30 63.92 12.71 -21.94
CA ARG A 30 63.30 11.39 -21.87
C ARG A 30 63.78 10.68 -20.60
N PRO A 31 62.87 10.15 -19.77
CA PRO A 31 63.27 9.45 -18.56
C PRO A 31 64.11 8.22 -18.88
N GLN A 32 65.01 7.89 -17.96
CA GLN A 32 65.91 6.76 -18.11
C GLN A 32 65.13 5.44 -18.15
N PRO A 33 65.50 4.46 -19.01
CA PRO A 33 64.77 3.19 -19.13
C PRO A 33 64.55 2.45 -17.81
N SER A 34 65.48 2.57 -16.85
CA SER A 34 65.35 1.98 -15.51
C SER A 34 64.20 2.59 -14.71
N ALA A 35 64.05 3.92 -14.77
CA ALA A 35 62.97 4.63 -14.07
C ALA A 35 61.59 4.28 -14.65
N LEU A 36 61.47 4.14 -15.97
CA LEU A 36 60.22 3.66 -16.58
C LEU A 36 59.88 2.22 -16.16
N LEU A 37 60.89 1.37 -16.02
CA LEU A 37 60.70 -0.02 -15.61
C LEU A 37 60.23 -0.11 -14.15
N GLU A 38 60.84 0.67 -13.25
CA GLU A 38 60.41 0.78 -11.85
C GLU A 38 58.98 1.32 -11.74
N GLU A 39 58.63 2.36 -12.50
CA GLU A 39 57.27 2.90 -12.52
C GLU A 39 56.27 1.87 -13.07
N TYR A 40 56.61 1.15 -14.14
CA TYR A 40 55.77 0.11 -14.69
C TYR A 40 55.51 -1.01 -13.67
N GLN A 41 56.53 -1.45 -12.94
CA GLN A 41 56.37 -2.44 -11.86
C GLN A 41 55.48 -1.92 -10.72
N ALA A 42 55.65 -0.65 -10.33
CA ALA A 42 54.80 -0.03 -9.32
C ALA A 42 53.34 0.06 -9.77
N LEU A 43 53.09 0.37 -11.05
CA LEU A 43 51.75 0.40 -11.62
C LEU A 43 51.10 -0.99 -11.67
N LEU A 44 51.85 -2.04 -12.01
CA LEU A 44 51.34 -3.42 -11.99
C LEU A 44 50.95 -3.87 -10.57
N LEU A 45 51.72 -3.48 -9.56
CA LEU A 45 51.38 -3.75 -8.16
C LEU A 45 50.12 -2.99 -7.75
N ALA A 46 50.05 -1.69 -8.06
CA ALA A 46 48.88 -0.88 -7.76
C ALA A 46 47.63 -1.39 -8.48
N GLU A 47 47.74 -1.86 -9.73
CA GLU A 47 46.64 -2.49 -10.47
C GLU A 47 46.16 -3.76 -9.77
N LYS A 48 47.10 -4.62 -9.34
CA LYS A 48 46.78 -5.84 -8.61
C LYS A 48 46.07 -5.54 -7.28
N ASP A 49 46.54 -4.56 -6.54
CA ASP A 49 45.96 -4.16 -5.26
C ASP A 49 44.56 -3.55 -5.44
N CYS A 50 44.37 -2.71 -6.45
CA CYS A 50 43.04 -2.19 -6.82
C CYS A 50 42.08 -3.31 -7.21
N MET A 51 42.51 -4.28 -8.02
CA MET A 51 41.68 -5.43 -8.39
C MET A 51 41.30 -6.28 -7.17
N ALA A 52 42.22 -6.47 -6.23
CA ALA A 52 41.95 -7.19 -4.99
C ALA A 52 40.90 -6.45 -4.14
N ALA A 53 41.08 -5.13 -3.95
CA ALA A 53 40.14 -4.30 -3.19
C ALA A 53 38.72 -4.29 -3.80
N ILE A 54 38.61 -4.24 -5.14
CA ILE A 54 37.31 -4.33 -5.81
C ILE A 54 36.64 -5.67 -5.52
N ARG A 55 37.37 -6.78 -5.62
CA ARG A 55 36.82 -8.12 -5.35
C ARG A 55 36.39 -8.30 -3.91
N GLU A 56 37.17 -7.77 -2.96
CA GLU A 56 36.82 -7.77 -1.54
C GLU A 56 35.53 -6.98 -1.31
N SER A 57 35.42 -5.78 -1.90
CA SER A 57 34.20 -4.96 -1.81
C SER A 57 32.98 -5.65 -2.45
N GLU A 58 33.14 -6.28 -3.61
CA GLU A 58 32.07 -7.04 -4.26
C GLU A 58 31.58 -8.19 -3.38
N TRP A 59 32.50 -8.86 -2.70
CA TRP A 59 32.19 -9.95 -1.77
C TRP A 59 31.43 -9.43 -0.53
N GLU A 60 31.92 -8.35 0.09
CA GLU A 60 31.26 -7.71 1.22
C GLU A 60 29.83 -7.26 0.87
N ILE A 61 29.64 -6.62 -0.29
CA ILE A 61 28.32 -6.20 -0.77
C ILE A 61 27.40 -7.42 -0.95
N SER A 62 27.93 -8.52 -1.52
CA SER A 62 27.16 -9.76 -1.68
C SER A 62 26.72 -10.34 -0.34
N GLU A 63 27.58 -10.34 0.67
CA GLU A 63 27.23 -10.79 2.03
C GLU A 63 26.18 -9.89 2.68
N ILE A 64 26.33 -8.57 2.58
CA ILE A 64 25.37 -7.61 3.12
C ILE A 64 23.99 -7.83 2.49
N ILE A 65 23.93 -7.99 1.16
CA ILE A 65 22.66 -8.25 0.46
C ILE A 65 22.04 -9.54 0.97
N LYS A 66 22.80 -10.64 1.04
CA LYS A 66 22.29 -11.93 1.54
C LYS A 66 21.74 -11.83 2.96
N LEU A 67 22.49 -11.16 3.85
CA LEU A 67 22.07 -10.98 5.23
C LEU A 67 20.80 -10.13 5.32
N ARG A 68 20.73 -9.02 4.59
CA ARG A 68 19.56 -8.14 4.54
C ARG A 68 18.34 -8.86 3.98
N THR A 69 18.48 -9.60 2.88
CA THR A 69 17.39 -10.40 2.33
C THR A 69 16.88 -11.43 3.33
N ASN A 70 17.77 -12.10 4.09
CA ASN A 70 17.34 -13.04 5.12
C ASN A 70 16.62 -12.33 6.29
N GLN A 71 17.13 -11.18 6.73
CA GLN A 71 16.50 -10.37 7.77
C GLN A 71 15.11 -9.90 7.33
N GLU A 72 14.98 -9.38 6.10
CA GLU A 72 13.72 -8.92 5.51
C GLU A 72 12.69 -10.04 5.36
N GLN A 73 13.12 -11.25 4.98
CA GLN A 73 12.25 -12.43 4.94
C GLN A 73 11.72 -12.83 6.32
N ASN A 74 12.44 -12.50 7.39
CA ASN A 74 12.12 -12.87 8.76
C ASN A 74 11.61 -11.70 9.61
N ILE A 75 11.16 -10.60 8.99
CA ILE A 75 10.50 -9.51 9.72
C ILE A 75 9.13 -9.99 10.19
N SER A 76 9.01 -10.28 11.48
CA SER A 76 7.72 -10.39 12.15
C SER A 76 7.33 -9.04 12.73
N LEU A 77 6.21 -8.46 12.29
CA LEU A 77 5.60 -7.34 13.00
C LEU A 77 5.13 -7.84 14.37
N GLU A 78 5.77 -7.38 15.44
CA GLU A 78 5.24 -7.54 16.79
C GLU A 78 4.11 -6.53 16.99
N THR A 79 2.92 -6.87 16.46
CA THR A 79 1.70 -6.13 16.76
C THR A 79 1.34 -6.42 18.22
N PRO A 80 1.21 -5.41 19.09
CA PRO A 80 0.84 -5.63 20.48
C PRO A 80 -0.53 -6.34 20.53
N TYR A 81 -0.68 -7.29 21.45
CA TYR A 81 -1.84 -8.18 21.55
C TYR A 81 -3.19 -7.45 21.48
N TYR A 82 -3.27 -6.24 22.05
CA TYR A 82 -4.48 -5.41 22.04
C TYR A 82 -4.89 -4.94 20.63
N ASP A 83 -3.92 -4.62 19.76
CA ASP A 83 -4.19 -4.22 18.38
C ASP A 83 -4.60 -5.43 17.52
N ILE A 84 -4.00 -6.61 17.77
CA ILE A 84 -4.41 -7.86 17.12
C ILE A 84 -5.86 -8.20 17.46
N VAL A 85 -6.25 -8.12 18.74
CA VAL A 85 -7.61 -8.44 19.18
C VAL A 85 -8.62 -7.46 18.60
N ARG A 86 -8.29 -6.17 18.54
CA ARG A 86 -9.18 -5.15 17.96
C ARG A 86 -9.32 -5.31 16.44
N ILE A 87 -8.21 -5.45 15.72
CA ILE A 87 -8.21 -5.63 14.27
C ILE A 87 -8.92 -6.95 13.91
N LYS A 88 -8.62 -8.05 14.61
CA LYS A 88 -9.33 -9.33 14.39
C LYS A 88 -10.79 -9.27 14.77
N ALA A 89 -11.20 -8.52 15.79
CA ALA A 89 -12.63 -8.38 16.09
C ALA A 89 -13.36 -7.63 14.97
N GLU A 90 -12.78 -6.53 14.48
CA GLU A 90 -13.33 -5.75 13.37
C GLU A 90 -13.31 -6.54 12.04
N GLU A 91 -12.23 -7.27 11.75
CA GLU A 91 -12.09 -8.10 10.54
C GLU A 91 -12.94 -9.38 10.62
N SER A 92 -12.99 -10.07 11.76
CA SER A 92 -13.85 -11.25 11.93
C SER A 92 -15.33 -10.91 11.92
N GLU A 93 -15.76 -9.73 12.40
CA GLU A 93 -17.15 -9.30 12.21
C GLU A 93 -17.48 -9.09 10.72
N GLU A 94 -16.57 -8.46 9.96
CA GLU A 94 -16.75 -8.25 8.51
C GLU A 94 -16.68 -9.58 7.72
N GLU A 95 -15.74 -10.47 8.05
CA GLU A 95 -15.53 -11.78 7.39
C GLU A 95 -16.63 -12.79 7.77
N GLU A 96 -17.06 -12.86 9.04
CA GLU A 96 -18.16 -13.73 9.45
C GLU A 96 -19.49 -13.31 8.82
N GLU A 97 -19.73 -12.02 8.60
CA GLU A 97 -20.90 -11.55 7.86
C GLU A 97 -20.87 -12.02 6.39
N ASP A 98 -19.71 -11.98 5.73
CA ASP A 98 -19.56 -12.40 4.34
C ASP A 98 -19.56 -13.95 4.20
N GLU A 99 -19.02 -14.72 5.16
CA GLU A 99 -19.04 -16.19 5.14
C GLU A 99 -20.44 -16.77 5.36
N LYS A 100 -21.23 -16.19 6.29
CA LYS A 100 -22.60 -16.63 6.57
C LYS A 100 -23.56 -16.39 5.38
N GLU A 101 -23.25 -15.44 4.49
CA GLU A 101 -24.03 -15.20 3.26
C GLU A 101 -23.98 -16.37 2.27
N SER A 102 -22.89 -17.16 2.24
CA SER A 102 -22.70 -18.22 1.24
C SER A 102 -23.54 -19.49 1.48
N ALA A 103 -23.95 -19.72 2.72
CA ALA A 103 -24.64 -20.96 3.13
C ALA A 103 -26.18 -20.86 3.11
N TYR A 104 -26.75 -19.65 2.98
CA TYR A 104 -28.19 -19.43 3.02
C TYR A 104 -28.80 -19.32 1.62
N ASP A 105 -29.94 -20.00 1.41
CA ASP A 105 -30.74 -19.82 0.20
C ASP A 105 -31.29 -18.39 0.14
N TYR A 106 -30.77 -17.60 -0.79
CA TYR A 106 -31.08 -16.18 -0.98
C TYR A 106 -32.55 -15.90 -1.28
N LEU A 107 -33.32 -16.89 -1.76
CA LEU A 107 -34.72 -16.69 -2.15
C LEU A 107 -35.70 -17.20 -1.08
N SER A 108 -35.31 -18.22 -0.30
CA SER A 108 -36.21 -18.90 0.63
C SER A 108 -36.97 -17.98 1.60
N PRO A 109 -36.38 -16.92 2.16
CA PRO A 109 -37.09 -15.99 3.06
C PRO A 109 -38.20 -15.19 2.38
N PHE A 110 -38.14 -15.04 1.06
CA PHE A 110 -39.07 -14.23 0.29
C PHE A 110 -40.18 -15.06 -0.37
N LEU A 111 -39.99 -16.38 -0.46
CA LEU A 111 -40.96 -17.29 -1.07
C LEU A 111 -42.23 -17.40 -0.19
N PRO A 112 -43.42 -17.30 -0.79
CA PRO A 112 -44.66 -17.58 -0.08
C PRO A 112 -44.75 -19.07 0.29
N ASN A 113 -45.52 -19.38 1.34
CA ASN A 113 -45.83 -20.76 1.72
C ASN A 113 -46.69 -21.42 0.65
N LEU A 114 -46.07 -22.15 -0.26
CA LEU A 114 -46.75 -22.92 -1.30
C LEU A 114 -47.17 -24.28 -0.72
N THR A 115 -48.43 -24.67 -0.94
CA THR A 115 -48.92 -26.00 -0.56
C THR A 115 -48.89 -26.93 -1.77
N GLY A 116 -48.15 -28.04 -1.69
CA GLY A 116 -48.07 -29.04 -2.76
C GLY A 116 -47.14 -28.65 -3.93
N MET A 117 -47.47 -29.06 -5.16
CA MET A 117 -46.67 -28.77 -6.38
C MET A 117 -47.04 -27.45 -7.09
N GLN A 118 -47.56 -26.47 -6.35
CA GLN A 118 -48.04 -25.22 -6.93
C GLN A 118 -46.85 -24.31 -7.29
N GLN A 119 -46.78 -23.87 -8.55
CA GLN A 119 -45.78 -22.91 -9.02
C GLN A 119 -46.23 -21.48 -8.70
N LEU A 120 -45.27 -20.56 -8.54
CA LEU A 120 -45.56 -19.15 -8.34
C LEU A 120 -46.29 -18.56 -9.55
N SER A 121 -47.37 -17.82 -9.30
CA SER A 121 -47.96 -16.96 -10.33
C SER A 121 -46.94 -15.90 -10.77
N ARG A 122 -47.12 -15.34 -11.96
CA ARG A 122 -46.23 -14.29 -12.47
C ARG A 122 -46.19 -13.06 -11.54
N GLU A 123 -47.32 -12.68 -10.96
CA GLU A 123 -47.40 -11.57 -9.99
C GLU A 123 -46.64 -11.89 -8.70
N GLN A 124 -46.81 -13.11 -8.17
CA GLN A 124 -46.08 -13.56 -6.99
C GLN A 124 -44.58 -13.63 -7.24
N ALA A 125 -44.15 -14.13 -8.40
CA ALA A 125 -42.74 -14.19 -8.76
C ALA A 125 -42.12 -12.78 -8.93
N LEU A 126 -42.89 -11.81 -9.45
CA LEU A 126 -42.47 -10.40 -9.50
C LEU A 126 -42.29 -9.83 -8.10
N GLU A 127 -43.27 -10.03 -7.22
CA GLU A 127 -43.24 -9.54 -5.84
C GLU A 127 -42.06 -10.13 -5.05
N VAL A 128 -41.81 -11.44 -5.20
CA VAL A 128 -40.66 -12.13 -4.58
C VAL A 128 -39.34 -11.52 -5.06
N ARG A 129 -39.19 -11.30 -6.37
CA ARG A 129 -37.99 -10.67 -6.95
C ARG A 129 -37.77 -9.27 -6.40
N GLU A 130 -38.81 -8.44 -6.37
CA GLU A 130 -38.74 -7.08 -5.86
C GLU A 130 -38.37 -7.04 -4.37
N LYS A 131 -38.97 -7.90 -3.55
CA LYS A 131 -38.65 -8.01 -2.11
C LYS A 131 -37.20 -8.42 -1.89
N CYS A 132 -36.70 -9.40 -2.65
CA CYS A 132 -35.33 -9.89 -2.54
C CYS A 132 -34.31 -8.79 -2.91
N LEU A 133 -34.51 -8.12 -4.06
CA LEU A 133 -33.64 -7.01 -4.48
C LEU A 133 -33.70 -5.81 -3.53
N LYS A 134 -34.90 -5.49 -3.02
CA LYS A 134 -35.08 -4.42 -2.04
C LYS A 134 -34.35 -4.73 -0.73
N ALA A 135 -34.47 -5.95 -0.21
CA ALA A 135 -33.79 -6.35 1.02
C ALA A 135 -32.26 -6.25 0.89
N LEU A 136 -31.68 -6.68 -0.24
CA LEU A 136 -30.26 -6.48 -0.50
C LEU A 136 -29.90 -4.99 -0.55
N LYS A 137 -30.67 -4.19 -1.28
CA LYS A 137 -30.44 -2.74 -1.39
C LYS A 137 -30.48 -2.06 -0.01
N ASP A 138 -31.48 -2.37 0.80
CA ASP A 138 -31.65 -1.78 2.13
C ASP A 138 -30.44 -2.13 3.03
N ARG A 139 -29.95 -3.38 3.00
CA ARG A 139 -28.74 -3.80 3.73
C ARG A 139 -27.46 -3.11 3.24
N LEU A 140 -27.29 -2.96 1.93
CA LEU A 140 -26.14 -2.24 1.36
C LEU A 140 -26.16 -0.76 1.77
N ILE A 141 -27.34 -0.12 1.76
CA ILE A 141 -27.49 1.26 2.23
C ILE A 141 -27.18 1.36 3.73
N GLU A 142 -27.69 0.44 4.54
CA GLU A 142 -27.43 0.41 5.98
C GLU A 142 -25.92 0.30 6.28
N ARG A 143 -25.22 -0.62 5.61
CA ARG A 143 -23.77 -0.78 5.76
C ARG A 143 -23.00 0.47 5.33
N ALA A 144 -23.38 1.10 4.22
CA ALA A 144 -22.78 2.38 3.79
C ALA A 144 -23.00 3.49 4.83
N ASN A 145 -24.20 3.58 5.40
CA ASN A 145 -24.52 4.57 6.43
C ASN A 145 -23.72 4.36 7.72
N ILE A 146 -23.46 3.10 8.12
CA ILE A 146 -22.60 2.80 9.28
C ILE A 146 -21.17 3.29 9.03
N ILE A 147 -20.61 3.01 7.86
CA ILE A 147 -19.25 3.46 7.50
C ILE A 147 -19.20 5.00 7.47
N GLN A 148 -20.18 5.64 6.83
CA GLN A 148 -20.27 7.09 6.76
C GLN A 148 -20.39 7.73 8.15
N ALA A 149 -21.23 7.18 9.03
CA ALA A 149 -21.39 7.69 10.38
C ALA A 149 -20.08 7.64 11.18
N ARG A 150 -19.31 6.54 11.04
CA ARG A 150 -17.97 6.43 11.66
C ARG A 150 -16.98 7.45 11.09
N LEU A 151 -17.03 7.69 9.77
CA LEU A 151 -16.20 8.69 9.10
C LEU A 151 -16.51 10.10 9.59
N ASP A 152 -17.80 10.42 9.71
CA ASP A 152 -18.28 11.71 10.20
C ASP A 152 -17.90 11.92 11.67
N GLU A 153 -18.00 10.88 12.50
CA GLU A 153 -17.62 10.91 13.91
C GLU A 153 -16.12 11.18 14.09
N GLU A 154 -15.25 10.42 13.41
CA GLU A 154 -13.79 10.63 13.47
C GLU A 154 -13.39 12.01 12.91
N SER A 155 -14.03 12.46 11.83
CA SER A 155 -13.78 13.79 11.26
C SER A 155 -14.20 14.91 12.21
N ALA A 156 -15.36 14.77 12.86
CA ALA A 156 -15.84 15.73 13.86
C ALA A 156 -14.96 15.74 15.11
N ALA A 157 -14.48 14.57 15.56
CA ALA A 157 -13.57 14.45 16.68
C ALA A 157 -12.22 15.14 16.40
N LEU A 158 -11.65 14.94 15.20
CA LEU A 158 -10.44 15.62 14.76
C LEU A 158 -10.63 17.14 14.69
N ALA A 159 -11.71 17.61 14.08
CA ALA A 159 -12.03 19.03 13.99
C ALA A 159 -12.15 19.68 15.38
N LYS A 160 -12.81 19.00 16.32
CA LYS A 160 -12.92 19.45 17.72
C LYS A 160 -11.55 19.52 18.39
N ARG A 161 -10.69 18.51 18.20
CA ARG A 161 -9.33 18.47 18.74
C ARG A 161 -8.46 19.59 18.20
N GLN A 162 -8.53 19.86 16.88
CA GLN A 162 -7.86 20.98 16.24
C GLN A 162 -8.34 22.33 16.79
N GLN A 163 -9.65 22.48 17.02
CA GLN A 163 -10.21 23.69 17.61
C GLN A 163 -9.72 23.92 19.04
N SER A 164 -9.66 22.88 19.88
CA SER A 164 -9.12 23.00 21.25
C SER A 164 -7.63 23.34 21.24
N PHE A 165 -6.84 22.69 20.39
CA PHE A 165 -5.40 22.95 20.29
C PHE A 165 -5.14 24.40 19.85
N ASN A 166 -5.86 24.89 18.84
CA ASN A 166 -5.71 26.28 18.38
C ASN A 166 -6.06 27.32 19.46
N ARG A 167 -6.97 27.02 20.38
CA ARG A 167 -7.34 27.92 21.47
C ARG A 167 -6.27 27.98 22.56
N ASP A 168 -5.69 26.82 22.89
CA ASP A 168 -4.82 26.66 24.05
C ASP A 168 -3.31 26.64 23.63
N ARG A 169 -3.02 26.83 22.33
CA ARG A 169 -1.69 26.74 21.70
C ARG A 169 -0.57 27.47 22.45
N ASP A 170 -0.82 28.71 22.88
CA ASP A 170 0.20 29.54 23.53
C ASP A 170 0.51 29.08 24.98
N GLN A 171 -0.26 28.13 25.52
CA GLN A 171 -0.11 27.55 26.87
C GLN A 171 0.41 26.11 26.84
N MET A 172 0.66 25.52 25.67
CA MET A 172 1.11 24.14 25.52
C MET A 172 2.63 24.01 25.67
N THR A 173 3.04 22.92 26.30
CA THR A 173 4.42 22.47 26.36
C THR A 173 4.81 21.71 25.08
N ALA A 174 6.12 21.56 24.83
CA ALA A 174 6.61 20.82 23.68
C ALA A 174 6.20 19.34 23.69
N GLU A 175 6.05 18.74 24.88
CA GLU A 175 5.59 17.35 25.04
C GLU A 175 4.10 17.22 24.64
N GLU A 176 3.24 18.17 25.07
CA GLU A 176 1.82 18.19 24.70
C GLU A 176 1.60 18.47 23.20
N GLU A 177 2.50 19.24 22.57
CA GLU A 177 2.48 19.48 21.12
C GLU A 177 2.80 18.19 20.34
N GLU A 178 3.82 17.43 20.75
CA GLU A 178 4.16 16.14 20.13
C GLU A 178 3.04 15.10 20.29
N GLU A 179 2.40 15.04 21.46
CA GLU A 179 1.24 14.16 21.68
C GLU A 179 0.05 14.53 20.79
N TYR A 180 -0.20 15.83 20.60
CA TYR A 180 -1.24 16.31 19.70
C TYR A 180 -0.94 15.92 18.24
N GLU A 181 0.29 16.11 17.77
CA GLU A 181 0.70 15.73 16.42
C GLU A 181 0.44 14.24 16.16
N LYS A 182 0.86 13.36 17.08
CA LYS A 182 0.60 11.92 17.00
C LYS A 182 -0.89 11.61 16.94
N ALA A 183 -1.71 12.27 17.78
CA ALA A 183 -3.15 12.07 17.79
C ALA A 183 -3.83 12.55 16.48
N VAL A 184 -3.31 13.61 15.86
CA VAL A 184 -3.79 14.10 14.56
C VAL A 184 -3.43 13.13 13.45
N GLU A 185 -2.19 12.64 13.42
CA GLU A 185 -1.74 11.61 12.48
C GLU A 185 -2.59 10.34 12.57
N GLU A 186 -2.87 9.88 13.79
CA GLU A 186 -3.71 8.71 14.01
C GLU A 186 -5.15 8.93 13.52
N SER A 187 -5.77 10.07 13.85
CA SER A 187 -7.11 10.40 13.35
C SER A 187 -7.15 10.49 11.82
N MET A 188 -6.14 11.11 11.19
CA MET A 188 -6.06 11.17 9.71
C MET A 188 -5.93 9.78 9.09
N PHE A 189 -5.15 8.89 9.70
CA PHE A 189 -5.01 7.51 9.24
C PHE A 189 -6.33 6.75 9.30
N ARG A 190 -7.09 6.89 10.40
CA ARG A 190 -8.43 6.28 10.54
C ARG A 190 -9.42 6.81 9.52
N ILE A 191 -9.45 8.14 9.31
CA ILE A 191 -10.28 8.79 8.29
C ILE A 191 -9.97 8.20 6.91
N HIS A 192 -8.69 8.10 6.55
CA HIS A 192 -8.28 7.54 5.26
C HIS A 192 -8.72 6.08 5.06
N ILE A 193 -8.63 5.25 6.11
CA ILE A 193 -9.13 3.87 6.08
C ILE A 193 -10.64 3.87 5.83
N LEU A 194 -11.40 4.69 6.54
CA LEU A 194 -12.86 4.76 6.43
C LEU A 194 -13.29 5.23 5.03
N GLU A 195 -12.63 6.24 4.46
CA GLU A 195 -12.85 6.68 3.07
C GLU A 195 -12.61 5.55 2.07
N LYS A 196 -11.50 4.82 2.23
CA LYS A 196 -11.17 3.69 1.36
C LYS A 196 -12.17 2.54 1.51
N ARG A 197 -12.63 2.25 2.73
CA ARG A 197 -13.67 1.24 3.01
C ARG A 197 -14.99 1.65 2.36
N LEU A 198 -15.40 2.92 2.48
CA LEU A 198 -16.63 3.42 1.88
C LEU A 198 -16.59 3.29 0.35
N LYS A 199 -15.50 3.73 -0.29
CA LYS A 199 -15.32 3.61 -1.74
C LYS A 199 -15.36 2.16 -2.21
N ARG A 200 -14.64 1.27 -1.52
CA ARG A 200 -14.65 -0.17 -1.82
C ARG A 200 -16.07 -0.74 -1.69
N HIS A 201 -16.80 -0.35 -0.65
CA HIS A 201 -18.17 -0.78 -0.42
C HIS A 201 -19.11 -0.32 -1.55
N GLU A 202 -19.00 0.93 -2.03
CA GLU A 202 -19.79 1.43 -3.16
C GLU A 202 -19.56 0.60 -4.44
N GLU A 203 -18.30 0.32 -4.77
CA GLU A 203 -17.92 -0.50 -5.93
C GLU A 203 -18.46 -1.94 -5.81
N GLN A 204 -18.32 -2.55 -4.63
CA GLN A 204 -18.78 -3.91 -4.36
C GLN A 204 -20.31 -4.01 -4.27
N ALA A 205 -20.99 -3.02 -3.70
CA ALA A 205 -22.44 -2.98 -3.54
C ALA A 205 -23.14 -3.03 -4.91
N LEU A 206 -22.63 -2.27 -5.88
CA LEU A 206 -23.15 -2.29 -7.24
C LEU A 206 -22.96 -3.68 -7.89
N HIS A 207 -21.80 -4.30 -7.69
CA HIS A 207 -21.52 -5.65 -8.20
C HIS A 207 -22.44 -6.70 -7.57
N LYS A 208 -22.57 -6.72 -6.23
CA LYS A 208 -23.45 -7.64 -5.49
C LYS A 208 -24.92 -7.49 -5.95
N TYR A 209 -25.38 -6.27 -6.21
CA TYR A 209 -26.74 -6.03 -6.72
C TYR A 209 -26.96 -6.63 -8.12
N TYR A 210 -26.03 -6.40 -9.05
CA TYR A 210 -26.13 -6.98 -10.40
C TYR A 210 -26.03 -8.50 -10.41
N GLU A 211 -25.17 -9.06 -9.55
CA GLU A 211 -25.05 -10.51 -9.40
C GLU A 211 -26.36 -11.14 -8.91
N LEU A 212 -27.01 -10.53 -7.90
CA LEU A 212 -28.30 -10.99 -7.42
C LEU A 212 -29.40 -10.85 -8.50
N ASP A 213 -29.47 -9.72 -9.22
CA ASP A 213 -30.46 -9.57 -10.30
C ASP A 213 -30.26 -10.62 -11.40
N HIS A 214 -29.01 -10.94 -11.74
CA HIS A 214 -28.70 -12.00 -12.69
C HIS A 214 -29.13 -13.38 -12.17
N LYS A 215 -28.82 -13.71 -10.90
CA LYS A 215 -29.25 -14.97 -10.26
C LYS A 215 -30.78 -15.10 -10.25
N LEU A 216 -31.51 -14.03 -9.92
CA LEU A 216 -32.98 -14.05 -9.90
C LEU A 216 -33.59 -14.26 -11.29
N ARG A 217 -32.95 -13.78 -12.36
CA ARG A 217 -33.41 -14.01 -13.74
C ARG A 217 -33.20 -15.44 -14.22
N SER A 218 -32.17 -16.13 -13.72
CA SER A 218 -31.84 -17.50 -14.09
C SER A 218 -32.40 -18.55 -13.12
N ASP A 219 -32.96 -18.15 -11.98
CA ASP A 219 -33.53 -19.05 -10.99
C ASP A 219 -34.82 -19.72 -11.50
N THR A 220 -34.80 -21.05 -11.56
CA THR A 220 -35.94 -21.87 -12.00
C THR A 220 -37.22 -21.64 -11.20
N ARG A 221 -37.11 -21.23 -9.93
CA ARG A 221 -38.27 -20.94 -9.06
C ARG A 221 -39.03 -19.70 -9.51
N LEU A 222 -38.38 -18.80 -10.25
CA LEU A 222 -38.96 -17.58 -10.80
C LEU A 222 -39.25 -17.68 -12.32
N ALA A 223 -39.21 -18.89 -12.88
CA ALA A 223 -39.38 -19.11 -14.33
C ALA A 223 -40.72 -18.60 -14.90
N SER A 224 -41.76 -18.43 -14.08
CA SER A 224 -43.05 -17.83 -14.50
C SER A 224 -42.93 -16.37 -14.95
N LEU A 225 -41.79 -15.71 -14.68
CA LEU A 225 -41.47 -14.38 -15.22
C LEU A 225 -41.08 -14.39 -16.71
N LEU A 226 -40.62 -15.55 -17.22
CA LEU A 226 -40.11 -15.70 -18.60
C LEU A 226 -41.19 -16.15 -19.59
N GLN A 227 -42.38 -16.55 -19.12
CA GLN A 227 -43.47 -16.98 -19.99
C GLN A 227 -44.24 -15.76 -20.55
N PRO A 228 -44.42 -15.67 -21.89
CA PRO A 228 -45.23 -14.61 -22.49
C PRO A 228 -46.71 -14.77 -22.09
N VAL A 229 -47.42 -13.64 -22.00
CA VAL A 229 -48.87 -13.55 -21.68
C VAL A 229 -49.69 -14.25 -22.77
#